data_AF-A0ABD3UE74-F1
#
_entry.id   AF-A0ABD3UE74-F1
#
_cell.length_a   1.000
_cell.length_b   1.000
_cell.length_c   1.000
_cell.angle_alpha   90.00
_cell.angle_beta   90.00
_cell.angle_gamma   90.00
#
_symmetry.space_group_name_H-M   'P 1'
#
loop_
_entity.id
_entity.type
_entity.pdbx_description
1 polymer ?
#
loop_
_entity_poly.entity_id
_entity_poly.type
_entity_poly.pdbx_seq_one_letter_code
_entity_poly.pdbx_strand_id
1 'polypeptide(L)'
;MLRQKRFYDSRLKWEQFKPGDSVWVYTPQKKTGLSSKLQSWWKGPFQVVKRLSDVTYRVKCGYKGKPQVIHVNRMKSHKVRDNDDNGDMRQSDGNIDEHDDAGYDNCDGPSRIKNIPWPYPMESAASEHPIPTTQSGRQMRRPGWWKDYAF
;
A
#
# COMPACT_ATOMS: atom_id res chain seq x y z
N MET A 1 -15.39 19.37 -3.08
CA MET A 1 -14.69 18.24 -3.73
C MET A 1 -13.25 18.52 -4.19
N LEU A 2 -12.78 19.78 -4.30
CA LEU A 2 -11.43 20.07 -4.81
C LEU A 2 -10.29 19.47 -3.97
N ARG A 3 -10.45 19.35 -2.66
CA ARG A 3 -9.41 18.78 -1.76
C ARG A 3 -9.08 17.34 -2.15
N GLN A 4 -10.07 16.48 -2.36
CA GLN A 4 -9.89 15.08 -2.73
C GLN A 4 -9.21 14.93 -4.10
N LYS A 5 -9.65 15.70 -5.10
CA LYS A 5 -9.02 15.72 -6.44
C LYS A 5 -7.54 16.12 -6.36
N ARG A 6 -7.21 17.23 -5.67
CA ARG A 6 -5.83 17.70 -5.53
C ARG A 6 -4.93 16.67 -4.86
N PHE A 7 -5.42 15.96 -3.83
CA PHE A 7 -4.67 14.88 -3.19
C PHE A 7 -4.53 13.63 -4.05
N TYR A 8 -5.52 13.33 -4.88
CA TYR A 8 -5.43 12.23 -5.83
C TYR A 8 -4.38 12.55 -6.90
N ASP A 9 -4.55 13.67 -7.59
CA ASP A 9 -3.68 14.10 -8.69
C ASP A 9 -2.22 14.29 -8.22
N SER A 10 -1.98 14.81 -7.01
CA SER A 10 -0.61 15.01 -6.49
C SER A 10 0.13 13.71 -6.15
N ARG A 11 -0.61 12.62 -5.92
CA ARG A 11 -0.04 11.29 -5.64
C ARG A 11 0.17 10.46 -6.89
N LEU A 12 -0.41 10.85 -8.03
CA LEU A 12 -0.15 10.18 -9.29
C LEU A 12 1.24 10.54 -9.81
N LYS A 13 2.15 9.58 -9.69
CA LYS A 13 3.45 9.61 -10.36
C LYS A 13 3.40 8.61 -11.50
N TRP A 14 3.43 9.10 -12.73
CA TRP A 14 3.49 8.27 -13.92
C TRP A 14 4.95 7.88 -14.16
N GLU A 15 5.25 6.59 -14.03
CA GLU A 15 6.54 6.06 -14.44
C GLU A 15 6.58 5.96 -15.96
N GLN A 16 7.65 6.47 -16.58
CA GLN A 16 7.84 6.38 -18.02
C GLN A 16 8.73 5.19 -18.33
N PHE A 17 8.22 4.28 -19.17
CA PHE A 17 8.95 3.09 -19.58
C PHE A 17 9.55 3.28 -20.97
N LYS A 18 10.77 2.78 -21.17
CA LYS A 18 11.43 2.73 -22.47
C LYS A 18 11.21 1.34 -23.11
N PRO A 19 11.20 1.25 -24.45
CA PRO A 19 11.24 -0.05 -25.10
C PRO A 19 12.52 -0.78 -24.69
N GLY A 20 12.39 -2.03 -24.27
CA GLY A 20 13.50 -2.83 -23.73
C GLY A 20 13.46 -3.02 -22.21
N ASP A 21 12.75 -2.15 -21.47
CA ASP A 21 12.67 -2.25 -20.01
C ASP A 21 11.93 -3.50 -19.56
N SER A 22 12.39 -4.07 -18.43
CA SER A 22 11.72 -5.15 -17.73
C SER A 22 10.65 -4.60 -16.79
N VAL A 23 9.42 -5.09 -16.91
CA VAL A 23 8.25 -4.59 -16.19
C VAL A 23 7.39 -5.72 -15.64
N TRP A 24 6.90 -5.57 -14.42
CA TRP A 24 5.84 -6.40 -13.87
C TRP A 24 4.49 -5.96 -14.38
N VAL A 25 3.64 -6.92 -14.74
CA VAL A 25 2.28 -6.67 -15.23
C VAL A 25 1.23 -7.17 -14.25
N TYR A 26 0.23 -6.33 -13.98
CA TYR A 26 -0.95 -6.69 -13.20
C TYR A 26 -2.00 -7.41 -14.05
N THR A 27 -2.25 -8.67 -13.71
CA THR A 27 -3.20 -9.54 -14.41
C THR A 27 -4.31 -9.97 -13.44
N PRO A 28 -5.52 -9.39 -13.51
CA PRO A 28 -6.64 -9.74 -12.62
C PRO A 28 -7.31 -11.09 -12.95
N GLN A 29 -6.64 -11.97 -13.70
CA GLN A 29 -7.18 -13.28 -14.04
C GLN A 29 -7.03 -14.24 -12.87
N LYS A 30 -8.16 -14.76 -12.39
CA LYS A 30 -8.20 -15.80 -11.36
C LYS A 30 -7.88 -17.15 -11.97
N LYS A 31 -7.02 -17.93 -11.32
CA LYS A 31 -6.78 -19.32 -11.67
C LYS A 31 -7.78 -20.20 -10.94
N THR A 32 -8.56 -20.98 -11.68
CA THR A 32 -9.46 -21.99 -11.11
C THR A 32 -8.66 -23.00 -10.31
N GLY A 33 -9.17 -23.41 -9.15
CA GLY A 33 -8.49 -24.36 -8.26
C GLY A 33 -7.46 -23.76 -7.30
N LEU A 34 -7.19 -22.45 -7.36
CA LEU A 34 -6.34 -21.75 -6.39
C LEU A 34 -7.16 -20.76 -5.57
N SER A 35 -6.79 -20.58 -4.29
CA SER A 35 -7.38 -19.55 -3.45
C SER A 35 -7.04 -18.16 -3.98
N SER A 36 -8.07 -17.36 -4.30
CA SER A 36 -7.89 -15.99 -4.81
C SER A 36 -7.08 -15.10 -3.87
N LYS A 37 -7.01 -15.40 -2.56
CA LYS A 37 -6.26 -14.63 -1.57
C LYS A 37 -4.76 -14.90 -1.62
N LEU A 38 -4.36 -16.12 -2.00
CA LEU A 38 -2.96 -16.54 -2.05
C LEU A 38 -2.36 -16.41 -3.45
N GLN A 39 -3.17 -16.03 -4.45
CA GLN A 39 -2.70 -15.87 -5.81
C GLN A 39 -1.97 -14.53 -6.00
N SER A 40 -0.74 -14.57 -6.51
CA SER A 40 -0.05 -13.37 -6.98
C SER A 40 -0.68 -12.84 -8.29
N TRP A 41 -1.12 -11.59 -8.27
CA TRP A 41 -1.69 -10.85 -9.40
C TRP A 41 -0.64 -10.13 -10.26
N TRP A 42 0.55 -9.90 -9.71
CA TRP A 42 1.68 -9.35 -10.46
C TRP A 42 2.45 -10.50 -11.11
N LYS A 43 2.61 -10.41 -12.42
CA LYS A 43 3.29 -11.43 -13.23
C LYS A 43 4.54 -10.85 -13.84
N GLY A 44 5.62 -11.62 -13.68
CA GLY A 44 6.90 -11.67 -14.41
C GLY A 44 7.58 -10.34 -14.77
N PRO A 45 8.91 -10.35 -14.92
CA PRO A 45 9.55 -9.33 -15.74
C PRO A 45 9.19 -9.61 -17.21
N PHE A 46 8.30 -8.80 -17.77
CA PHE A 46 8.04 -8.77 -19.20
C PHE A 46 8.80 -7.63 -19.85
N GLN A 47 9.11 -7.78 -21.13
CA GLN A 47 9.79 -6.73 -21.88
C GLN A 47 8.78 -5.80 -22.55
N VAL A 48 8.99 -4.49 -22.39
CA VAL A 48 8.26 -3.46 -23.15
C VAL A 48 8.74 -3.48 -24.60
N VAL A 49 7.82 -3.64 -25.54
CA VAL A 49 8.10 -3.66 -26.98
C VAL A 49 8.13 -2.25 -27.54
N LYS A 50 7.10 -1.47 -27.23
CA LYS A 50 6.89 -0.13 -27.81
C LYS A 50 5.99 0.70 -26.91
N ARG A 51 6.31 1.98 -26.76
CA ARG A 51 5.42 3.01 -26.20
C ARG A 51 4.41 3.43 -27.28
N LEU A 52 3.12 3.32 -26.98
CA LEU A 52 2.06 3.77 -27.89
C LEU A 52 1.62 5.19 -27.56
N SER A 53 1.45 5.47 -26.26
CA SER A 53 1.16 6.80 -25.72
C SER A 53 1.88 6.96 -24.38
N ASP A 54 1.71 8.10 -23.73
CA ASP A 54 2.26 8.33 -22.38
C ASP A 54 1.71 7.35 -21.35
N VAL A 55 0.51 6.83 -21.61
CA VAL A 55 -0.29 6.03 -20.68
C VAL A 55 -0.38 4.56 -21.11
N THR A 56 -0.21 4.25 -22.39
CA THR A 56 -0.37 2.90 -22.95
C THR A 56 0.88 2.38 -23.65
N TYR A 57 1.23 1.12 -23.35
CA TYR A 57 2.44 0.45 -23.81
C TYR A 57 2.11 -0.92 -24.39
N ARG A 58 2.91 -1.39 -25.35
CA ARG A 58 2.90 -2.78 -25.83
C ARG A 58 3.93 -3.59 -25.06
N VAL A 59 3.51 -4.68 -24.43
CA VAL A 59 4.36 -5.54 -23.60
C VAL A 59 4.18 -7.00 -24.02
N LYS A 60 5.25 -7.79 -24.06
CA LYS A 60 5.20 -9.24 -24.39
C LYS A 60 4.73 -10.08 -23.19
N CYS A 61 3.46 -9.95 -22.79
CA CYS A 61 2.91 -10.68 -21.64
C CYS A 61 1.81 -11.70 -21.97
N GLY A 62 1.38 -11.79 -23.24
CA GLY A 62 0.33 -12.71 -23.66
C GLY A 62 0.81 -14.17 -23.71
N TYR A 63 -0.15 -15.09 -23.91
CA TYR A 63 0.14 -16.51 -24.12
C TYR A 63 1.12 -16.68 -25.30
N LYS A 64 2.21 -17.41 -25.08
CA LYS A 64 3.33 -17.58 -26.04
C LYS A 64 4.01 -16.26 -26.46
N GLY A 65 4.07 -15.27 -25.57
CA GLY A 65 4.80 -14.01 -25.81
C GLY A 65 4.07 -13.03 -26.75
N LYS A 66 2.76 -13.24 -26.99
CA LYS A 66 1.95 -12.32 -27.78
C LYS A 66 1.97 -10.92 -27.14
N PRO A 67 2.25 -9.85 -27.91
CA PRO A 67 2.24 -8.49 -27.38
C PRO A 67 0.82 -8.07 -27.03
N GLN A 68 0.64 -7.50 -25.84
CA GLN A 68 -0.63 -6.91 -25.38
C GLN A 68 -0.45 -5.44 -25.09
N VAL A 69 -1.53 -4.67 -25.23
CA VAL A 69 -1.57 -3.26 -24.87
C VAL A 69 -1.98 -3.13 -23.40
N ILE A 70 -1.16 -2.43 -22.61
CA ILE A 70 -1.28 -2.32 -21.16
C ILE A 70 -1.19 -0.85 -20.76
N HIS A 71 -1.99 -0.47 -19.78
CA HIS A 71 -1.99 0.85 -19.17
C HIS A 71 -0.91 0.94 -18.09
N VAL A 72 -0.23 2.09 -17.98
CA VAL A 72 0.87 2.36 -17.02
C VAL A 72 0.54 1.97 -15.57
N ASN A 73 -0.67 2.25 -15.08
CA ASN A 73 -1.14 1.80 -13.75
C ASN A 73 -1.11 0.28 -13.50
N ARG A 74 -1.07 -0.53 -14.55
CA ARG A 74 -0.94 -2.00 -14.47
C ARG A 74 0.49 -2.47 -14.67
N MET A 75 1.46 -1.56 -14.74
CA MET A 75 2.87 -1.83 -14.94
C MET A 75 3.67 -1.35 -13.73
N LYS A 76 4.74 -2.05 -13.39
CA LYS A 76 5.74 -1.62 -12.41
C LYS A 76 7.13 -1.91 -12.94
N SER A 77 8.07 -1.00 -12.72
CA SER A 77 9.48 -1.26 -13.06
C SER A 77 10.04 -2.48 -12.30
N HIS A 78 10.75 -3.35 -13.01
CA HIS A 78 11.54 -4.43 -12.43
C HIS A 78 12.99 -3.96 -12.30
N LYS A 79 13.41 -3.65 -11.08
CA LYS A 79 14.81 -3.40 -10.77
C LYS A 79 15.49 -4.74 -10.53
N VAL A 80 16.47 -5.06 -11.38
CA VAL A 80 17.41 -6.15 -11.07
C VAL A 80 18.16 -5.70 -9.82
N ARG A 81 18.22 -6.57 -8.82
CA ARG A 81 19.17 -6.38 -7.72
C ARG A 81 20.52 -6.72 -8.31
N ASP A 82 21.33 -5.70 -8.57
CA ASP A 82 22.73 -5.92 -8.89
C ASP A 82 23.34 -6.56 -7.63
N ASN A 83 23.81 -7.79 -7.76
CA ASN A 83 24.56 -8.47 -6.70
C ASN A 83 25.97 -7.89 -6.70
N ASP A 84 26.10 -6.60 -6.36
CA ASP A 84 27.41 -5.99 -6.08
C ASP A 84 27.81 -6.41 -4.66
N ASP A 85 28.21 -7.68 -4.54
CA ASP A 85 28.95 -8.22 -3.41
C ASP A 85 30.40 -7.72 -3.54
N ASN A 86 30.62 -6.44 -3.24
CA ASN A 86 31.93 -5.88 -2.94
C ASN A 86 31.79 -5.19 -1.60
N GLY A 87 32.25 -5.88 -0.55
CA GLY A 87 32.24 -5.40 0.81
C GLY A 87 32.91 -4.03 0.92
N ASP A 88 32.13 -3.04 1.34
CA ASP A 88 32.65 -1.88 2.06
C ASP A 88 33.17 -2.39 3.42
N MET A 89 34.37 -2.98 3.39
CA MET A 89 35.25 -3.04 4.55
C MET A 89 35.58 -1.59 4.89
N ARG A 90 34.83 -1.02 5.83
CA ARG A 90 35.35 0.08 6.64
C ARG A 90 36.65 -0.40 7.27
N GLN A 91 37.80 0.04 6.74
CA GLN A 91 39.03 0.10 7.51
C GLN A 91 38.76 1.15 8.60
N SER A 92 38.26 0.69 9.75
CA SER A 92 38.33 1.48 10.97
C SER A 92 39.78 1.37 11.45
N ASP A 93 40.60 2.28 10.93
CA ASP A 93 41.87 2.58 11.55
C ASP A 93 41.55 3.05 12.97
N GLY A 94 42.00 2.28 13.95
CA GLY A 94 41.77 2.58 15.35
C GLY A 94 42.47 3.89 15.69
N ASN A 95 41.67 4.94 15.88
CA ASN A 95 42.07 6.10 16.65
C ASN A 95 41.03 6.28 17.76
N ILE A 96 41.29 5.62 18.89
CA ILE A 96 40.64 5.91 20.16
C ILE A 96 41.42 7.10 20.70
N ASP A 97 41.01 8.31 20.31
CA ASP A 97 41.30 9.48 21.12
C ASP A 97 40.27 9.47 22.26
N GLU A 98 40.75 9.10 23.44
CA GLU A 98 40.06 9.25 24.72
C GLU A 98 39.61 10.71 24.85
N HIS A 99 38.31 10.96 24.74
CA HIS A 99 37.72 12.20 25.21
C HIS A 99 36.81 11.87 26.39
N ASP A 100 37.36 12.11 27.55
CA ASP A 100 36.68 12.04 28.84
C ASP A 100 35.68 13.20 28.95
N ASP A 101 34.60 12.90 29.66
CA ASP A 101 33.86 13.82 30.53
C ASP A 101 32.76 14.74 29.98
N ALA A 102 31.70 14.79 30.81
CA ALA A 102 30.62 15.75 30.93
C ALA A 102 29.37 15.65 30.01
N GLY A 103 28.27 15.19 30.64
CA GLY A 103 26.97 15.87 30.50
C GLY A 103 25.87 15.13 29.74
N TYR A 104 25.21 14.17 30.39
CA TYR A 104 23.86 13.76 29.99
C TYR A 104 22.84 14.78 30.48
N ASP A 105 22.72 15.92 29.80
CA ASP A 105 21.59 16.81 29.94
C ASP A 105 21.24 17.41 28.58
N ASN A 106 19.93 17.55 28.33
CA ASN A 106 19.25 18.12 27.16
C ASN A 106 18.60 17.11 26.21
N CYS A 107 17.58 16.44 26.74
CA CYS A 107 16.52 15.79 25.99
C CYS A 107 15.44 16.79 25.54
N ASP A 108 15.76 17.69 24.61
CA ASP A 108 14.76 18.54 23.95
C ASP A 108 14.20 17.84 22.69
N GLY A 109 13.34 16.86 22.93
CA GLY A 109 12.47 16.33 21.88
C GLY A 109 11.30 17.28 21.61
N PRO A 110 10.99 17.64 20.35
CA PRO A 110 9.81 18.46 20.05
C PRO A 110 8.53 17.73 20.47
N SER A 111 7.78 18.39 21.36
CA SER A 111 6.52 17.99 21.97
C SER A 111 5.45 17.61 20.93
N ARG A 112 5.38 16.31 20.62
CA ARG A 112 4.29 15.74 19.80
C ARG A 112 3.03 15.55 20.64
N ILE A 113 2.24 16.62 20.70
CA ILE A 113 0.79 16.68 20.98
C ILE A 113 0.29 15.63 21.99
N LYS A 114 0.34 15.99 23.28
CA LYS A 114 -0.49 15.37 24.30
C LYS A 114 -1.88 16.00 24.22
N ASN A 115 -2.93 15.17 24.12
CA ASN A 115 -4.36 15.48 24.26
C ASN A 115 -5.16 15.72 22.97
N ILE A 116 -5.65 14.62 22.37
CA ILE A 116 -6.99 14.60 21.76
C ILE A 116 -7.70 13.33 22.28
N PRO A 117 -8.60 13.41 23.27
CA PRO A 117 -9.40 12.27 23.69
C PRO A 117 -10.58 12.06 22.74
N TRP A 118 -10.75 10.83 22.25
CA TRP A 118 -12.03 10.31 21.73
C TRP A 118 -12.64 9.36 22.77
N PRO A 119 -13.96 9.26 22.93
CA PRO A 119 -15.02 10.26 22.81
C PRO A 119 -15.55 10.71 24.19
N TYR A 120 -16.40 11.74 24.18
CA TYR A 120 -16.90 12.48 25.34
C TYR A 120 -17.57 11.63 26.45
N PRO A 121 -17.41 12.04 27.73
CA PRO A 121 -18.17 11.53 28.89
C PRO A 121 -19.67 11.80 28.79
N MET A 122 -20.42 10.81 29.26
CA MET A 122 -21.86 10.80 29.48
C MET A 122 -22.22 11.64 30.70
N GLU A 123 -22.92 12.77 30.55
CA GLU A 123 -23.74 13.35 31.62
C GLU A 123 -24.78 14.39 31.12
N SER A 124 -26.05 14.01 31.29
CA SER A 124 -27.27 14.78 31.59
C SER A 124 -27.34 16.29 31.26
N ALA A 125 -28.12 16.63 30.21
CA ALA A 125 -28.93 17.85 30.18
C ALA A 125 -30.22 17.58 29.37
N ALA A 126 -31.37 17.71 30.03
CA ALA A 126 -32.69 17.57 29.46
C ALA A 126 -32.96 18.65 28.40
N SER A 127 -33.23 18.23 27.16
CA SER A 127 -34.08 18.97 26.23
C SER A 127 -34.86 17.97 25.38
N GLU A 128 -36.18 18.01 25.52
CA GLU A 128 -37.13 17.08 24.91
C GLU A 128 -37.37 17.44 23.44
N HIS A 129 -36.63 16.82 22.53
CA HIS A 129 -37.03 16.71 21.13
C HIS A 129 -36.80 15.27 20.64
N PRO A 130 -37.86 14.47 20.42
CA PRO A 130 -37.69 13.12 19.89
C PRO A 130 -37.32 13.19 18.40
N ILE A 131 -36.09 12.78 18.07
CA ILE A 131 -35.68 12.54 16.68
C ILE A 131 -36.46 11.30 16.18
N PRO A 132 -37.19 11.36 15.05
CA PRO A 132 -37.85 10.17 14.51
C PRO A 132 -36.80 9.22 13.93
N THR A 133 -36.41 8.23 14.74
CA THR A 133 -35.54 7.13 14.31
C THR A 133 -36.36 6.12 13.53
N THR A 134 -36.67 6.39 12.25
CA THR A 134 -37.15 5.32 11.35
C THR A 134 -35.94 4.51 10.87
N GLN A 135 -35.34 3.75 11.79
CA GLN A 135 -34.34 2.75 11.44
C GLN A 135 -35.08 1.52 10.95
N SER A 136 -35.12 1.31 9.64
CA SER A 136 -35.63 0.07 9.06
C SER A 136 -34.89 -1.11 9.69
N GLY A 137 -35.60 -1.95 10.43
CA GLY A 137 -35.05 -3.08 11.17
C GLY A 137 -34.45 -4.12 10.24
N ARG A 138 -33.13 -4.07 10.03
CA ARG A 138 -32.38 -5.25 9.58
C ARG A 138 -32.13 -6.13 10.79
N GLN A 139 -33.04 -7.07 11.02
CA GLN A 139 -32.80 -8.18 11.93
C GLN A 139 -31.69 -9.07 11.37
N MET A 140 -30.59 -9.23 12.12
CA MET A 140 -29.55 -10.20 11.75
C MET A 140 -30.11 -11.61 11.88
N ARG A 141 -30.01 -12.42 10.81
CA ARG A 141 -30.39 -13.83 10.86
C ARG A 141 -29.38 -14.59 11.70
N ARG A 142 -29.86 -15.40 12.64
CA ARG A 142 -28.99 -16.24 13.47
C ARG A 142 -28.22 -17.23 12.57
N PRO A 143 -26.90 -17.35 12.73
CA PRO A 143 -26.11 -18.29 11.93
C PRO A 143 -26.56 -19.74 12.19
N GLY A 144 -26.50 -20.57 11.14
CA GLY A 144 -27.15 -21.89 11.10
C GLY A 144 -26.70 -22.89 12.18
N TRP A 145 -25.47 -22.77 12.67
CA TRP A 145 -24.88 -23.60 13.74
C TRP A 145 -25.48 -23.40 15.14
N TRP A 146 -26.37 -22.42 15.33
CA TRP A 146 -27.00 -22.20 16.65
C TRP A 146 -27.99 -23.32 17.03
N LYS A 147 -28.39 -24.16 16.08
CA LYS A 147 -29.33 -25.27 16.32
C LYS A 147 -28.70 -26.41 17.12
N ASP A 148 -27.38 -26.49 17.13
CA ASP A 148 -26.64 -27.64 17.67
C ASP A 148 -26.28 -27.46 19.16
N TYR A 149 -26.63 -26.31 19.76
CA TYR A 149 -26.27 -25.90 21.12
C TYR A 149 -27.50 -25.51 21.97
N ALA A 150 -28.58 -26.29 21.90
CA ALA A 150 -29.67 -26.21 22.87
C ALA A 150 -29.54 -27.36 23.88
N PHE A 151 -29.39 -27.02 25.17
CA PHE A 151 -29.47 -27.96 26.30
C PHE A 151 -30.91 -28.38 26.57
#